data_AF-A0A0A8L5G0-F1
#
_entry.id   AF-A0A0A8L5G0-F1
#
_cell.length_a   1.000
_cell.length_b   1.000
_cell.length_c   1.000
_cell.angle_alpha   90.00
_cell.angle_beta   90.00
_cell.angle_gamma   90.00
#
_symmetry.space_group_name_H-M   'P 1'
#
loop_
_entity.id
_entity.type
_entity.pdbx_description
1 polymer ?
#
loop_
_entity_poly.entity_id
_entity_poly.type
_entity_poly.pdbx_seq_one_letter_code
_entity_poly.pdbx_strand_id
1 'polypeptide(L)'
;MSTSEDSKHAVQVRYSERNLPLNECCNEYIHEILQDWAKHESEYTVVPLKRVKIALFPLLVVLREQQLRPVQLEQLARVLDATVDKDFVQAKQEYLTLSIGKAKFPIGLSNVGIHERKQRQQDASAEEQQNMVLDDWCINVKRLVNFQQWRANVRT
;
A
#
# COMPACT_ATOMS: atom_id res chain seq x y z
N MET A 1 11.89 16.40 19.27
CA MET A 1 11.57 16.63 17.84
C MET A 1 12.76 16.19 17.01
N SER A 2 12.88 14.89 16.72
CA SER A 2 13.83 14.36 15.76
C SER A 2 13.13 14.35 14.41
N THR A 3 13.53 15.26 13.53
CA THR A 3 13.24 15.20 12.09
C THR A 3 13.82 13.88 11.59
N SER A 4 12.96 12.90 11.32
CA SER A 4 13.39 11.65 10.69
C SER A 4 13.88 12.00 9.30
N GLU A 5 15.16 11.75 9.10
CA GLU A 5 15.96 11.93 7.91
C GLU A 5 15.20 11.73 6.61
N ASP A 6 15.44 12.65 5.67
CA ASP A 6 15.14 12.62 4.24
C ASP A 6 15.72 11.38 3.54
N SER A 7 15.30 10.19 3.96
CA SER A 7 15.59 8.95 3.25
C SER A 7 14.66 8.92 2.05
N LYS A 8 15.18 9.34 0.89
CA LYS A 8 14.46 9.26 -0.38
C LYS A 8 13.95 7.84 -0.58
N HIS A 9 12.65 7.69 -0.79
CA HIS A 9 12.03 6.39 -1.06
C HIS A 9 12.69 5.74 -2.28
N ALA A 10 12.85 4.42 -2.28
CA ALA A 10 13.44 3.68 -3.40
C ALA A 10 12.66 3.94 -4.72
N VAL A 11 11.34 4.09 -4.64
CA VAL A 11 10.49 4.48 -5.77
C VAL A 11 10.80 5.89 -6.28
N GLN A 12 11.15 6.83 -5.41
CA GLN A 12 11.58 8.17 -5.83
C GLN A 12 12.98 8.15 -6.45
N VAL A 13 13.89 7.33 -5.91
CA VAL A 13 15.23 7.15 -6.47
C VAL A 13 15.13 6.57 -7.88
N ARG A 14 14.23 5.61 -8.09
CA ARG A 14 13.95 5.00 -9.40
C ARG A 14 13.54 6.03 -10.47
N TYR A 15 12.81 7.07 -10.10
CA TYR A 15 12.38 8.15 -11.00
C TYR A 15 13.08 9.49 -10.73
N SER A 16 14.28 9.45 -10.14
CA SER A 16 15.01 10.66 -9.72
C SER A 16 15.31 11.62 -10.87
N GLU A 17 15.51 11.11 -12.09
CA GLU A 17 15.72 11.92 -13.29
C GLU A 17 14.52 12.80 -13.66
N ARG A 18 13.31 12.40 -13.28
CA ARG A 18 12.06 13.11 -13.61
C ARG A 18 11.62 14.11 -12.54
N ASN A 19 12.27 14.10 -11.37
CA ASN A 19 11.97 14.98 -10.23
C ASN A 19 10.47 15.07 -9.87
N LEU A 20 9.79 13.92 -9.85
CA LEU A 20 8.36 13.82 -9.60
C LEU A 20 8.04 13.76 -8.10
N PRO A 21 6.86 14.25 -7.65
CA PRO A 21 6.41 14.07 -6.28
C PRO A 21 6.17 12.58 -5.96
N LEU A 22 6.24 12.20 -4.67
CA LEU A 22 6.09 10.81 -4.22
C LEU A 22 4.82 10.13 -4.77
N ASN A 23 3.70 10.85 -4.76
CA ASN A 23 2.42 10.40 -5.31
C ASN A 23 2.54 9.91 -6.75
N GLU A 24 3.23 10.68 -7.58
CA GLU A 24 3.37 10.42 -9.01
C GLU A 24 4.41 9.31 -9.25
N CYS A 25 5.49 9.25 -8.46
CA CYS A 25 6.42 8.11 -8.47
C CYS A 25 5.71 6.78 -8.14
N CYS A 26 4.86 6.77 -7.10
CA CYS A 26 4.06 5.59 -6.76
C CYS A 26 3.10 5.21 -7.88
N ASN A 27 2.46 6.20 -8.51
CA ASN A 27 1.52 6.00 -9.61
C ASN A 27 2.22 5.39 -10.84
N GLU A 28 3.32 5.99 -11.28
CA GLU A 28 4.14 5.54 -12.39
C GLU A 28 4.67 4.12 -12.16
N TYR A 29 5.11 3.81 -10.93
CA TYR A 29 5.56 2.47 -10.61
C TYR A 29 4.43 1.44 -10.71
N ILE A 30 3.24 1.73 -10.17
CA ILE A 30 2.09 0.83 -10.32
C ILE A 30 1.75 0.61 -11.80
N HIS A 31 1.79 1.68 -12.61
CA HIS A 31 1.60 1.56 -14.05
C HIS A 31 2.65 0.67 -14.72
N GLU A 32 3.92 0.80 -14.35
CA GLU A 32 5.01 -0.06 -14.83
C GLU A 32 4.72 -1.54 -14.51
N ILE A 33 4.32 -1.86 -13.27
CA ILE A 33 3.97 -3.23 -12.87
C ILE A 33 2.80 -3.75 -13.71
N LEU A 34 1.75 -2.94 -13.92
CA LEU A 34 0.57 -3.34 -14.69
C LEU A 34 0.89 -3.56 -16.18
N GLN A 35 1.79 -2.77 -16.75
CA GLN A 35 2.30 -2.96 -18.11
C GLN A 35 3.11 -4.25 -18.22
N ASP A 36 3.95 -4.52 -17.23
CA ASP A 36 4.73 -5.76 -17.19
C ASP A 36 3.85 -6.99 -16.98
N TRP A 37 2.79 -6.89 -16.17
CA TRP A 37 1.79 -7.94 -16.04
C TRP A 37 1.10 -8.20 -17.38
N ALA A 38 0.69 -7.16 -18.11
CA ALA A 38 0.05 -7.34 -19.42
C ALA A 38 0.92 -8.15 -20.40
N LYS A 39 2.25 -8.03 -20.34
CA LYS A 39 3.17 -8.83 -21.18
C LYS A 39 3.20 -10.32 -20.82
N HIS A 40 2.87 -10.68 -19.58
CA HIS A 40 2.93 -12.06 -19.05
C HIS A 40 1.53 -12.57 -18.67
N GLU A 41 0.46 -11.98 -19.21
CA GLU A 41 -0.92 -12.33 -18.85
C GLU A 41 -1.25 -13.80 -19.19
N SER A 42 -0.61 -14.36 -20.22
CA SER A 42 -0.75 -15.78 -20.59
C SER A 42 -0.11 -16.74 -19.58
N GLU A 43 0.93 -16.30 -18.87
CA GLU A 43 1.70 -17.13 -17.94
C GLU A 43 1.18 -17.00 -16.50
N TYR A 44 0.77 -15.79 -16.10
CA TYR A 44 0.28 -15.50 -14.76
C TYR A 44 -1.26 -15.45 -14.72
N THR A 45 -1.88 -16.61 -14.51
CA THR A 45 -3.35 -16.79 -14.59
C THR A 45 -4.08 -16.73 -13.25
N VAL A 46 -3.37 -16.41 -12.15
CA VAL A 46 -3.92 -16.44 -10.78
C VAL A 46 -5.13 -15.52 -10.62
N VAL A 47 -5.08 -14.32 -11.21
CA VAL A 47 -6.19 -13.35 -11.23
C VAL A 47 -6.22 -12.65 -12.59
N PRO A 48 -7.39 -12.48 -13.23
CA PRO A 48 -7.49 -11.73 -14.47
C PRO A 48 -7.03 -10.28 -14.30
N LEU A 49 -6.11 -9.83 -15.16
CA LEU A 49 -5.54 -8.48 -15.09
C LEU A 49 -6.61 -7.40 -15.17
N LYS A 50 -7.66 -7.62 -15.97
CA LYS A 50 -8.82 -6.71 -16.08
C LYS A 50 -9.44 -6.39 -14.72
N ARG A 51 -9.59 -7.38 -13.83
CA ARG A 51 -10.17 -7.16 -12.48
C ARG A 51 -9.24 -6.31 -11.62
N VAL A 52 -7.93 -6.56 -11.70
CA VAL A 52 -6.92 -5.81 -10.94
C VAL A 52 -6.88 -4.34 -11.40
N LYS A 53 -6.90 -4.09 -12.72
CA LYS A 53 -6.94 -2.73 -13.29
C LYS A 53 -8.17 -1.95 -12.83
N ILE A 54 -9.35 -2.56 -12.85
CA ILE A 54 -10.60 -1.90 -12.41
C ILE A 54 -10.50 -1.53 -10.93
N ALA A 55 -10.03 -2.45 -10.08
CA ALA A 55 -9.94 -2.20 -8.64
C ALA A 55 -8.84 -1.18 -8.25
N LEU A 56 -7.76 -1.06 -9.03
CA LEU A 56 -6.71 -0.07 -8.80
C LEU A 56 -7.02 1.30 -9.42
N PHE A 57 -7.97 1.40 -10.35
CA PHE A 57 -8.27 2.65 -11.03
C PHE A 57 -8.57 3.83 -10.07
N PRO A 58 -9.41 3.68 -9.02
CA PRO A 58 -9.64 4.76 -8.07
C PRO A 58 -8.36 5.24 -7.37
N LEU A 59 -7.47 4.32 -6.99
CA LEU A 59 -6.18 4.65 -6.38
C LEU A 59 -5.30 5.46 -7.33
N LEU A 60 -5.21 5.07 -8.61
CA LEU A 60 -4.39 5.75 -9.61
C LEU A 60 -4.88 7.19 -9.85
N VAL A 61 -6.19 7.41 -9.81
CA VAL A 61 -6.78 8.75 -9.91
C VAL A 61 -6.42 9.59 -8.69
N VAL A 62 -6.63 9.05 -7.47
CA VAL A 62 -6.34 9.74 -6.21
C VAL A 62 -4.86 10.08 -6.06
N LEU A 63 -3.95 9.19 -6.50
CA LEU A 63 -2.51 9.46 -6.54
C LEU A 63 -2.17 10.58 -7.51
N ARG A 64 -2.74 10.58 -8.71
CA ARG A 64 -2.54 11.66 -9.70
C ARG A 64 -3.04 13.00 -9.19
N GLU A 65 -4.17 13.02 -8.49
CA GLU A 65 -4.76 14.22 -7.90
C GLU A 65 -4.12 14.62 -6.56
N GLN A 66 -3.16 13.83 -6.06
CA GLN A 66 -2.47 14.05 -4.79
C GLN A 66 -3.43 14.15 -3.59
N GLN A 67 -4.55 13.44 -3.65
CA GLN A 67 -5.61 13.44 -2.62
C GLN A 67 -5.46 12.30 -1.61
N LEU A 68 -4.46 11.42 -1.78
CA LEU A 68 -4.21 10.35 -0.83
C LEU A 68 -3.68 10.94 0.48
N ARG A 69 -4.22 10.49 1.63
CA ARG A 69 -3.76 10.98 2.94
C ARG A 69 -2.24 10.74 3.09
N PRO A 70 -1.47 11.69 3.65
CA PRO A 70 -0.01 11.56 3.74
C PRO A 70 0.47 10.27 4.42
N VAL A 71 -0.21 9.84 5.48
CA VAL A 71 0.10 8.59 6.19
C VAL A 71 -0.13 7.36 5.29
N GLN A 72 -1.19 7.36 4.49
CA GLN A 72 -1.49 6.26 3.57
C GLN A 72 -0.50 6.21 2.41
N LEU A 73 -0.13 7.38 1.88
CA LEU A 73 0.88 7.51 0.84
C LEU A 73 2.23 6.98 1.33
N GLU A 74 2.65 7.38 2.53
CA GLU A 74 3.89 6.93 3.15
C GLU A 74 3.93 5.41 3.31
N GLN A 75 2.84 4.80 3.79
CA GLN A 75 2.76 3.34 3.94
C GLN A 75 2.73 2.62 2.59
N LEU A 76 2.01 3.16 1.60
CA LEU A 76 2.00 2.62 0.24
C LEU A 76 3.41 2.68 -0.37
N ALA A 77 4.11 3.81 -0.21
CA ALA A 77 5.46 3.99 -0.71
C ALA A 77 6.42 2.94 -0.14
N ARG A 78 6.36 2.65 1.16
CA ARG A 78 7.20 1.59 1.78
C ARG A 78 6.95 0.20 1.21
N VAL A 79 5.70 -0.15 0.93
CA VAL A 79 5.36 -1.42 0.25
C VAL A 79 5.99 -1.47 -1.13
N LEU A 80 5.88 -0.37 -1.88
CA LEU A 80 6.44 -0.27 -3.23
C LEU A 80 7.97 -0.25 -3.21
N ASP A 81 8.60 0.42 -2.24
CA ASP A 81 10.05 0.47 -2.06
C ASP A 81 10.64 -0.91 -1.85
N ALA A 82 10.11 -1.67 -0.90
CA ALA A 82 10.52 -3.06 -0.69
C ALA A 82 10.27 -3.94 -1.93
N THR A 83 9.25 -3.62 -2.73
CA THR A 83 8.99 -4.31 -4.00
C THR A 83 10.02 -3.95 -5.07
N VAL A 84 10.48 -2.69 -5.13
CA VAL A 84 11.56 -2.23 -6.01
C VAL A 84 12.86 -2.95 -5.66
N ASP A 85 13.17 -3.05 -4.37
CA ASP A 85 14.37 -3.72 -3.84
C ASP A 85 14.31 -5.25 -3.96
N LYS A 86 13.17 -5.80 -4.40
CA LYS A 86 12.88 -7.24 -4.49
C LYS A 86 12.90 -7.95 -3.13
N ASP A 87 12.76 -7.21 -2.03
CA ASP A 87 12.52 -7.78 -0.71
C ASP A 87 11.02 -8.04 -0.52
N PHE A 88 10.55 -9.17 -1.05
CA PHE A 88 9.14 -9.54 -0.97
C PHE A 88 8.69 -9.96 0.44
N VAL A 89 9.63 -10.24 1.36
CA VAL A 89 9.30 -10.52 2.76
C VAL A 89 8.95 -9.21 3.44
N GLN A 90 9.81 -8.19 3.30
CA GLN A 90 9.56 -6.86 3.83
C GLN A 90 8.33 -6.22 3.17
N ALA A 91 8.16 -6.34 1.85
CA ALA A 91 7.00 -5.77 1.15
C ALA A 91 5.67 -6.31 1.68
N LYS A 92 5.61 -7.61 2.02
CA LYS A 92 4.42 -8.22 2.63
C LYS A 92 4.21 -7.75 4.06
N GLN A 93 5.29 -7.54 4.82
CA GLN A 93 5.20 -7.03 6.19
C GLN A 93 4.66 -5.59 6.22
N GLU A 94 5.19 -4.71 5.36
CA GLU A 94 4.68 -3.35 5.19
C GLU A 94 3.22 -3.35 4.69
N TYR A 95 2.85 -4.30 3.83
CA TYR A 95 1.46 -4.45 3.38
C TYR A 95 0.52 -4.78 4.54
N LEU A 96 0.94 -5.64 5.49
CA LEU A 96 0.13 -5.92 6.67
C LEU A 96 -0.10 -4.64 7.49
N THR A 97 0.94 -3.85 7.69
CA THR A 97 0.86 -2.56 8.38
C THR A 97 -0.05 -1.56 7.65
N LEU A 98 0.03 -1.48 6.32
CA LEU A 98 -0.88 -0.68 5.48
C LEU A 98 -2.34 -1.12 5.65
N SER A 99 -2.58 -2.44 5.61
CA SER A 99 -3.93 -3.01 5.57
C SER A 99 -4.66 -2.85 6.93
N ILE A 100 -3.98 -3.18 8.03
CA ILE A 100 -4.53 -3.13 9.40
C ILE A 100 -4.49 -1.69 9.96
N GLY A 101 -3.63 -0.83 9.41
CA GLY A 101 -3.31 0.47 10.01
C GLY A 101 -2.61 0.34 11.36
N LYS A 102 -2.17 1.45 11.94
CA LYS A 102 -1.62 1.51 13.31
C LYS A 102 -2.73 1.44 14.38
N ALA A 103 -3.72 0.58 14.20
CA ALA A 103 -4.78 0.41 15.18
C ALA A 103 -4.23 -0.27 16.43
N LYS A 104 -4.35 0.39 17.59
CA LYS A 104 -4.18 -0.30 18.87
C LYS A 104 -5.39 -1.23 19.04
N PHE A 105 -5.08 -2.53 19.06
CA PHE A 105 -5.92 -3.69 19.39
C PHE A 105 -6.65 -4.40 18.24
N PRO A 106 -6.48 -5.75 18.12
CA PRO A 106 -7.24 -6.56 17.19
C PRO A 106 -8.63 -6.84 17.77
N ILE A 107 -9.66 -6.60 16.94
CA ILE A 107 -10.90 -7.37 16.86
C ILE A 107 -11.48 -7.81 18.22
N GLY A 108 -12.32 -6.96 18.81
CA GLY A 108 -13.53 -7.45 19.49
C GLY A 108 -13.41 -8.09 20.86
N LEU A 109 -12.51 -7.63 21.74
CA LEU A 109 -12.67 -7.79 23.19
C LEU A 109 -13.06 -6.43 23.78
N SER A 110 -14.31 -6.01 23.52
CA SER A 110 -14.95 -5.07 24.43
C SER A 110 -15.10 -5.80 25.76
N ASN A 111 -14.33 -5.38 26.77
CA ASN A 111 -14.53 -5.80 28.14
C ASN A 111 -16.01 -5.64 28.51
N VAL A 112 -16.80 -6.71 28.47
CA VAL A 112 -18.17 -6.73 29.00
C VAL A 112 -18.07 -6.90 30.52
N GLY A 113 -17.47 -5.90 31.18
CA GLY A 113 -17.56 -5.74 32.61
C GLY A 113 -18.84 -4.97 32.92
N ILE A 114 -19.68 -5.50 33.80
CA ILE A 114 -21.01 -4.96 34.19
C ILE A 114 -20.92 -3.60 34.94
N HIS A 115 -19.80 -2.89 34.84
CA HIS A 115 -19.56 -1.58 35.44
C HIS A 115 -18.70 -0.69 34.50
N GLU A 116 -19.21 -0.40 33.30
CA GLU A 116 -18.62 0.61 32.40
C GLU A 116 -18.81 2.02 32.97
N ARG A 117 -17.81 2.53 33.71
CA ARG A 117 -17.76 3.93 34.11
C ARG A 117 -17.26 4.79 32.94
N LYS A 118 -18.00 5.87 32.71
CA LYS A 118 -17.87 6.86 31.63
C LYS A 118 -16.47 7.48 31.53
N GLN A 119 -15.82 7.30 30.38
CA GLN A 119 -15.07 8.34 29.65
C GLN A 119 -14.59 7.73 28.32
N ARG A 120 -15.46 7.68 27.30
CA ARG A 120 -14.95 7.71 25.92
C ARG A 120 -14.88 9.18 25.56
N GLN A 121 -13.75 9.80 25.89
CA GLN A 121 -13.35 10.98 25.14
C GLN A 121 -13.22 10.51 23.69
N GLN A 122 -13.93 11.22 22.84
CA GLN A 122 -13.95 11.05 21.41
C GLN A 122 -12.55 11.43 20.93
N ASP A 123 -11.66 10.43 20.87
CA ASP A 123 -10.30 10.62 20.39
C ASP A 123 -10.39 10.99 18.91
N ALA A 124 -10.10 12.25 18.59
CA ALA A 124 -9.96 12.75 17.23
C ALA A 124 -8.88 12.00 16.40
N SER A 125 -8.16 11.02 16.99
CA SER A 125 -7.25 10.12 16.27
C SER A 125 -7.93 8.93 15.57
N ALA A 126 -9.25 8.74 15.76
CA ALA A 126 -9.98 7.65 15.09
C ALA A 126 -10.08 7.85 13.56
N GLU A 127 -10.06 9.10 13.07
CA GLU A 127 -10.11 9.40 11.62
C GLU A 127 -8.77 9.14 10.92
N GLU A 128 -7.65 9.21 11.64
CA GLU A 128 -6.31 8.87 11.12
C GLU A 128 -6.05 7.36 11.07
N GLN A 129 -6.83 6.56 11.81
CA GLN A 129 -6.66 5.11 11.98
C GLN A 129 -7.66 4.28 11.17
N GLN A 130 -8.11 4.80 10.03
CA GLN A 130 -9.08 4.08 9.21
C GLN A 130 -8.43 2.85 8.57
N ASN A 131 -8.92 1.67 8.98
CA ASN A 131 -8.56 0.37 8.43
C ASN A 131 -8.69 0.39 6.89
N MET A 132 -7.56 0.29 6.18
CA MET A 132 -7.54 0.35 4.71
C MET A 132 -7.89 -0.99 4.07
N VAL A 133 -7.97 -2.07 4.86
CA VAL A 133 -8.44 -3.40 4.43
C VAL A 133 -9.79 -3.34 3.72
N LEU A 134 -10.65 -2.37 4.05
CA LEU A 134 -11.97 -2.23 3.46
C LEU A 134 -11.94 -1.67 2.03
N ASP A 135 -10.83 -1.07 1.61
CA ASP A 135 -10.71 -0.55 0.26
C ASP A 135 -10.22 -1.64 -0.70
N ASP A 136 -10.97 -1.89 -1.77
CA ASP A 136 -10.66 -2.89 -2.80
C ASP A 136 -9.25 -2.74 -3.37
N TRP A 137 -8.74 -1.51 -3.48
CA TRP A 137 -7.40 -1.26 -4.01
C TRP A 137 -6.30 -1.83 -3.11
N CYS A 138 -6.49 -1.87 -1.78
CA CYS A 138 -5.50 -2.38 -0.84
C CYS A 138 -5.21 -3.86 -1.11
N ILE A 139 -6.26 -4.68 -1.26
CA ILE A 139 -6.13 -6.10 -1.62
C ILE A 139 -5.40 -6.28 -2.95
N ASN A 140 -5.62 -5.36 -3.91
CA ASN A 140 -4.99 -5.42 -5.21
C ASN A 140 -3.52 -4.98 -5.20
N VAL A 141 -3.08 -4.12 -4.26
CA VAL A 141 -1.65 -3.83 -4.05
C VAL A 141 -0.87 -5.10 -3.68
N LYS A 142 -1.41 -5.94 -2.78
CA LYS A 142 -0.79 -7.25 -2.49
C LYS A 142 -0.67 -8.13 -3.73
N ARG A 143 -1.64 -8.07 -4.64
CA ARG A 143 -1.59 -8.83 -5.91
C ARG A 143 -0.44 -8.35 -6.79
N LEU A 144 -0.13 -7.06 -6.80
CA LEU A 144 1.05 -6.51 -7.51
C LEU A 144 2.35 -7.06 -6.92
N VAL A 145 2.48 -7.10 -5.59
CA VAL A 145 3.65 -7.67 -4.89
C VAL A 145 3.83 -9.15 -5.24
N ASN A 146 2.73 -9.93 -5.18
CA ASN A 146 2.76 -11.35 -5.53
C ASN A 146 3.14 -11.59 -6.99
N PHE A 147 2.64 -10.75 -7.91
CA PHE A 147 3.01 -10.82 -9.33
C PHE A 147 4.52 -10.55 -9.52
N GLN A 148 5.07 -9.52 -8.88
CA GLN A 148 6.51 -9.24 -8.95
C GLN A 148 7.35 -10.37 -8.34
N GLN A 149 6.90 -10.96 -7.23
CA GLN A 149 7.58 -12.12 -6.64
C GLN A 149 7.57 -13.32 -7.60
N TRP A 150 6.41 -13.64 -8.19
CA TRP A 150 6.31 -14.71 -9.18
C TRP A 150 7.25 -14.47 -10.37
N ARG A 151 7.25 -13.24 -10.90
CA ARG A 151 8.11 -12.85 -12.03
C ARG A 151 9.60 -12.96 -11.68
N ALA A 152 10.00 -12.57 -10.47
CA ALA A 152 11.36 -12.74 -10.00
C ALA A 152 11.75 -14.22 -9.98
N ASN A 153 10.87 -15.08 -9.44
CA ASN A 153 11.12 -16.52 -9.35
C ASN A 153 11.21 -17.21 -10.72
N VAL A 154 10.38 -16.82 -11.70
CA VAL A 154 10.40 -17.41 -13.06
C VAL A 154 11.65 -17.03 -13.85
N ARG A 155 12.29 -15.90 -13.51
CA ARG A 155 13.51 -15.41 -14.20
C ARG A 155 14.82 -15.92 -13.59
N THR A 156 14.76 -16.64 -12.47
CA THR A 156 15.93 -17.20 -11.78
C THR A 156 16.11 -18.65 -12.19
#